data_AF-A0A7J7S651-F1
#
_entry.id   AF-A0A7J7S651-F1
#
_cell.length_a   1.000
_cell.length_b   1.000
_cell.length_c   1.000
_cell.angle_alpha   90.00
_cell.angle_beta   90.00
_cell.angle_gamma   90.00
#
_symmetry.space_group_name_H-M   'P 1'
#
loop_
_entity.id
_entity.type
_entity.pdbx_description
1 polymer ?
#
loop_
_entity_poly.entity_id
_entity_poly.type
_entity_poly.pdbx_seq_one_letter_code
_entity_poly.pdbx_strand_id
1 'polypeptide(L)'
;MVARGHLGVYQETRERLAMQLKGLGCRTQGPLDSTPKPSLDMFAEEVAEGELETPTPVQRGEAESPGPGLLDVMWEYKWENTGDAELYGPFTSSQMQTWVNEGYFPDGVYCRKLDPPGGQFYNSKRIDFDLYT
;
A
#
# COMPACT_ATOMS: atom_id res chain seq x y z
N MET A 1 -19.82 4.09 -21.13
CA MET A 1 -20.36 5.31 -20.50
C MET A 1 -19.17 6.12 -19.99
N VAL A 2 -18.83 7.26 -20.60
CA VAL A 2 -17.65 8.05 -20.21
C VAL A 2 -18.11 9.21 -19.32
N ALA A 3 -17.58 9.27 -18.10
CA ALA A 3 -17.86 10.36 -17.19
C ALA A 3 -17.22 11.66 -17.73
N ARG A 4 -18.00 12.74 -17.81
CA ARG A 4 -17.48 14.07 -18.17
C ARG A 4 -16.88 14.70 -16.92
N GLY A 5 -15.54 14.71 -16.83
CA GLY A 5 -14.81 15.47 -15.81
C GLY A 5 -14.68 16.94 -16.18
N HIS A 6 -14.71 17.83 -15.18
CA HIS A 6 -14.44 19.26 -15.34
C HIS A 6 -12.98 19.56 -15.00
N LEU A 7 -12.09 19.62 -16.00
CA LEU A 7 -10.67 19.94 -15.82
C LEU A 7 -10.40 21.43 -15.52
N GLY A 8 -11.41 22.29 -15.67
CA GLY A 8 -11.27 23.75 -15.50
C GLY A 8 -11.25 24.23 -14.05
N VAL A 9 -11.35 23.33 -13.07
CA VAL A 9 -11.50 23.69 -11.64
C VAL A 9 -10.34 24.56 -11.12
N TYR A 10 -9.12 24.37 -11.61
CA TYR A 10 -7.95 25.14 -11.19
C TYR A 10 -7.94 26.60 -11.66
N GLN A 11 -8.77 26.94 -12.65
CA GLN A 11 -8.94 28.31 -13.12
C GLN A 11 -10.07 29.04 -12.38
N GLU A 12 -10.88 28.33 -11.59
CA GLU A 12 -12.00 28.93 -10.89
C GLU A 12 -11.57 29.52 -9.54
N THR A 13 -12.11 30.69 -9.22
CA THR A 13 -11.90 31.33 -7.92
C THR A 13 -12.83 30.72 -6.86
N ARG A 14 -12.43 30.80 -5.59
CA ARG A 14 -13.23 30.32 -4.45
C ARG A 14 -14.68 30.84 -4.46
N GLU A 15 -14.88 32.09 -4.90
CA GLU A 15 -16.18 32.77 -4.87
C GLU A 15 -17.12 32.23 -5.96
N ARG A 16 -16.54 31.91 -7.12
CA ARG A 16 -17.25 31.27 -8.23
C ARG A 16 -17.68 29.86 -7.86
N LEU A 17 -16.80 29.08 -7.24
CA LEU A 17 -17.10 27.74 -6.75
C LEU A 17 -18.18 27.77 -5.66
N ALA A 18 -18.12 28.73 -4.73
CA ALA A 18 -19.14 28.92 -3.70
C ALA A 18 -20.51 29.29 -4.28
N MET A 19 -20.56 30.14 -5.31
CA MET A 19 -21.80 30.45 -6.03
C MET A 19 -22.38 29.22 -6.75
N GLN A 20 -21.52 28.41 -7.40
CA GLN A 20 -21.97 27.17 -8.03
C GLN A 20 -22.52 26.18 -7.02
N LEU A 21 -21.85 26.00 -5.87
CA LEU A 21 -22.32 25.14 -4.79
C LEU A 21 -23.66 25.62 -4.23
N LYS A 22 -23.84 26.94 -4.07
CA LYS A 22 -25.10 27.54 -3.66
C LYS A 22 -26.21 27.34 -4.71
N GLY A 23 -25.88 27.37 -5.99
CA GLY A 23 -26.80 27.09 -7.09
C GLY A 23 -27.16 25.60 -7.23
N LEU A 24 -26.25 24.70 -6.84
CA LEU A 24 -26.45 23.26 -6.73
C LEU A 24 -27.13 22.84 -5.41
N GLY A 25 -27.33 23.79 -4.50
CA GLY A 25 -27.92 23.60 -3.18
C GLY A 25 -29.41 23.29 -3.21
N CYS A 26 -29.79 22.10 -3.68
CA CYS A 26 -31.03 21.37 -3.35
C CYS A 26 -31.14 19.98 -4.01
N ARG A 27 -30.07 19.16 -3.99
CA ARG A 27 -30.18 17.69 -4.18
C ARG A 27 -29.75 16.87 -2.96
N THR A 28 -29.88 17.46 -1.79
CA THR A 28 -29.77 16.75 -0.53
C THR A 28 -31.00 17.09 0.29
N GLN A 29 -32.09 16.33 0.13
CA GLN A 29 -33.06 15.95 1.17
C GLN A 29 -34.01 14.90 0.54
N GLY A 30 -33.70 13.62 0.74
CA GLY A 30 -34.68 12.54 0.67
C GLY A 30 -35.26 12.31 2.08
N PRO A 31 -36.54 11.93 2.24
CA PRO A 31 -37.20 11.84 3.54
C PRO A 31 -36.57 10.74 4.41
N LEU A 32 -36.54 10.99 5.73
CA LEU A 32 -36.39 9.97 6.76
C LEU A 32 -37.33 8.80 6.46
N ASP A 33 -36.80 7.58 6.33
CA ASP A 33 -37.28 6.40 7.06
C ASP A 33 -36.42 5.16 6.76
N SER A 34 -36.20 4.38 7.82
CA SER A 34 -35.54 3.06 7.92
C SER A 34 -33.99 3.03 7.84
N THR A 35 -33.40 2.96 9.06
CA THR A 35 -32.05 2.50 9.42
C THR A 35 -30.87 3.08 8.63
N PRO A 36 -30.11 4.04 9.20
CA PRO A 36 -28.84 4.41 8.61
C PRO A 36 -27.89 3.22 8.73
N LYS A 37 -27.59 2.56 7.61
CA LYS A 37 -26.30 1.89 7.50
C LYS A 37 -25.26 3.00 7.70
N PRO A 38 -24.35 2.89 8.68
CA PRO A 38 -23.30 3.88 8.81
C PRO A 38 -22.57 3.90 7.45
N SER A 39 -22.68 5.01 6.74
CA SER A 39 -21.70 5.29 5.69
C SER A 39 -20.38 5.28 6.42
N LEU A 40 -19.56 4.26 6.17
CA LEU A 40 -18.20 4.14 6.67
C LEU A 40 -17.42 5.33 6.13
N ASP A 41 -17.56 6.45 6.81
CA ASP A 41 -16.79 7.66 6.56
C ASP A 41 -15.40 7.36 7.08
N MET A 42 -14.49 7.17 6.14
CA MET A 42 -13.08 6.86 6.40
C MET A 42 -12.39 7.94 7.25
N PHE A 43 -13.03 9.11 7.44
CA PHE A 43 -12.56 10.22 8.27
C PHE A 43 -13.41 10.48 9.53
N ALA A 44 -14.57 9.81 9.70
CA ALA A 44 -15.34 9.93 10.93
C ALA A 44 -14.82 8.91 11.95
N GLU A 45 -14.07 9.39 12.93
CA GLU A 45 -13.51 8.58 14.00
C GLU A 45 -14.59 8.28 15.06
N GLU A 46 -15.44 7.29 14.81
CA GLU A 46 -16.28 6.65 15.84
C GLU A 46 -16.16 5.14 15.71
N VAL A 47 -15.07 4.59 16.27
CA VAL A 47 -14.85 3.15 16.40
C VAL A 47 -15.65 2.67 17.61
N ALA A 48 -16.72 1.92 17.37
CA ALA A 48 -17.48 1.27 18.43
C ALA A 48 -16.64 0.17 19.07
N GLU A 49 -16.38 0.28 20.36
CA GLU A 49 -15.51 -0.59 21.18
C GLU A 49 -16.01 -2.06 21.32
N GLY A 50 -17.11 -2.43 20.64
CA GLY A 50 -17.81 -3.71 20.80
C GLY A 50 -17.52 -4.81 19.76
N GLU A 51 -16.73 -4.56 18.71
CA GLU A 51 -16.39 -5.58 17.69
C GLU A 51 -15.02 -6.27 17.91
N LEU A 52 -14.41 -6.13 19.09
CA LEU A 52 -13.07 -6.66 19.39
C LEU A 52 -13.02 -7.94 20.27
N GLU A 53 -14.07 -8.75 20.33
CA GLU A 53 -14.07 -10.03 21.08
C GLU A 53 -14.68 -11.18 20.26
N THR A 54 -13.93 -11.99 19.49
CA THR A 54 -13.24 -13.29 19.83
C THR A 54 -13.22 -14.18 18.56
N PRO A 55 -12.46 -15.30 18.39
CA PRO A 55 -11.50 -15.97 19.28
C PRO A 55 -10.12 -16.27 18.62
N THR A 56 -9.14 -16.61 19.46
CA THR A 56 -7.84 -17.19 19.10
C THR A 56 -7.96 -18.61 18.52
N PRO A 57 -7.02 -19.04 17.66
CA PRO A 57 -6.14 -20.12 18.08
C PRO A 57 -4.66 -19.74 17.94
N VAL A 58 -3.93 -19.97 19.03
CA VAL A 58 -2.48 -19.89 19.10
C VAL A 58 -1.88 -21.06 18.31
N GLN A 59 -1.18 -20.77 17.21
CA GLN A 59 0.02 -21.53 16.80
C GLN A 59 1.06 -20.57 16.20
N ARG A 60 1.94 -20.10 17.10
CA ARG A 60 3.39 -19.91 16.94
C ARG A 60 3.90 -19.58 15.52
N GLY A 61 4.20 -18.29 15.34
CA GLY A 61 5.18 -17.77 14.40
C GLY A 61 5.26 -16.27 14.64
N GLU A 62 6.33 -15.81 15.29
CA GLU A 62 6.67 -14.39 15.34
C GLU A 62 6.67 -13.84 13.91
N ALA A 63 5.64 -13.07 13.59
CA ALA A 63 5.64 -12.12 12.50
C ALA A 63 5.24 -10.81 13.17
N GLU A 64 6.26 -10.02 13.52
CA GLU A 64 6.06 -8.59 13.79
C GLU A 64 5.26 -8.05 12.62
N SER A 65 4.00 -7.68 12.88
CA SER A 65 3.25 -6.85 11.95
C SER A 65 3.85 -5.45 12.09
N PRO A 66 4.57 -4.91 11.10
CA PRO A 66 4.79 -3.49 11.11
C PRO A 66 3.41 -2.84 10.89
N GLY A 67 3.16 -1.75 11.61
CA GLY A 67 1.91 -1.01 11.52
C GLY A 67 1.55 -0.60 10.08
N PRO A 68 0.29 -0.20 9.85
CA PRO A 68 -0.18 0.27 8.54
C PRO A 68 0.49 1.61 8.23
N GLY A 69 1.69 1.59 7.65
CA GLY A 69 2.45 2.81 7.39
C GLY A 69 3.73 2.65 6.58
N LEU A 70 4.29 1.44 6.46
CA LEU A 70 5.41 1.17 5.56
C LEU A 70 4.95 0.10 4.58
N LEU A 71 4.89 0.44 3.29
CA LEU A 71 4.68 -0.52 2.21
C LEU A 71 5.84 -1.51 2.28
N ASP A 72 5.56 -2.68 2.85
CA ASP A 72 6.57 -3.71 3.11
C ASP A 72 7.25 -4.07 1.78
N VAL A 73 8.50 -3.65 1.62
CA VAL A 73 9.19 -3.75 0.33
C VAL A 73 9.55 -5.21 0.10
N MET A 74 8.84 -5.81 -0.84
CA MET A 74 9.10 -7.20 -1.22
C MET A 74 10.13 -7.25 -2.34
N TRP A 75 11.09 -8.17 -2.18
CA TRP A 75 12.20 -8.38 -3.08
C TRP A 75 12.10 -9.73 -3.78
N GLU A 76 12.57 -9.77 -5.02
CA GLU A 76 12.87 -10.99 -5.75
C GLU A 76 14.32 -10.94 -6.23
N TYR A 77 14.99 -12.08 -6.23
CA TYR A 77 16.36 -12.18 -6.69
C TYR A 77 16.58 -13.37 -7.62
N LYS A 78 17.64 -13.28 -8.40
CA LYS A 78 18.16 -14.35 -9.26
C LYS A 78 19.69 -14.42 -9.14
N TRP A 79 20.24 -15.61 -9.31
CA TRP A 79 21.69 -15.83 -9.26
C TRP A 79 22.41 -15.30 -10.50
N GLU A 80 21.83 -15.49 -11.68
CA GLU A 80 22.40 -15.06 -12.95
C GLU A 80 21.56 -13.97 -13.62
N ASN A 81 22.21 -13.04 -14.33
CA ASN A 81 21.52 -12.00 -15.09
C ASN A 81 21.02 -12.46 -16.48
N THR A 82 20.70 -13.74 -16.61
CA THR A 82 20.05 -14.32 -17.79
C THR A 82 18.53 -14.25 -17.63
N GLY A 83 17.80 -14.36 -18.75
CA GLY A 83 16.33 -14.35 -18.77
C GLY A 83 15.71 -15.67 -18.33
N ASP A 84 16.49 -16.75 -18.39
CA ASP A 84 16.09 -18.12 -18.06
C ASP A 84 16.42 -18.52 -16.61
N ALA A 85 17.08 -17.63 -15.86
CA ALA A 85 17.46 -17.90 -14.48
C ALA A 85 16.23 -17.94 -13.56
N GLU A 86 16.24 -18.85 -12.60
CA GLU A 86 15.18 -19.00 -11.61
C GLU A 86 15.06 -17.72 -10.76
N LEU A 87 13.83 -17.22 -10.65
CA LEU A 87 13.47 -16.09 -9.78
C LEU A 87 13.00 -16.63 -8.44
N TYR A 88 13.65 -16.17 -7.38
CA TYR A 88 13.29 -16.50 -6.00
C TYR A 88 12.68 -15.26 -5.35
N GLY A 89 11.44 -15.38 -4.89
CA GLY A 89 10.71 -14.33 -4.19
C GLY A 89 9.26 -14.76 -3.93
N PRO A 90 8.45 -13.96 -3.22
CA PRO A 90 8.76 -12.69 -2.55
C PRO A 90 9.48 -12.89 -1.20
N PHE A 91 10.50 -12.07 -0.91
CA PHE A 91 11.17 -12.00 0.39
C PHE A 91 11.11 -10.59 0.97
N THR A 92 11.14 -10.47 2.30
CA THR A 92 11.19 -9.16 2.98
C THR A 92 12.61 -8.59 2.99
N SER A 93 12.73 -7.26 3.16
CA SER A 93 14.03 -6.59 3.29
C SER A 93 14.87 -7.20 4.42
N SER A 94 14.26 -7.52 5.56
CA SER A 94 14.95 -8.11 6.72
C SER A 94 15.50 -9.50 6.42
N GLN A 95 14.76 -10.34 5.68
CA GLN A 95 15.25 -11.67 5.27
C GLN A 95 16.44 -11.56 4.32
N MET A 96 16.36 -10.65 3.35
CA MET A 96 17.45 -10.38 2.42
C MET A 96 18.71 -9.90 3.16
N GLN A 97 18.55 -9.01 4.14
CA GLN A 97 19.66 -8.51 4.95
C GLN A 97 20.33 -9.64 5.75
N THR A 98 19.55 -10.53 6.36
CA THR A 98 20.08 -11.70 7.09
C THR A 98 20.95 -12.58 6.19
N TRP A 99 20.53 -12.84 4.95
CA TRP A 99 21.34 -13.63 4.00
C TRP A 99 22.62 -12.94 3.55
N VAL A 100 22.59 -11.62 3.40
CA VAL A 100 23.80 -10.83 3.14
C VAL A 100 24.76 -10.91 4.33
N ASN A 101 24.24 -10.78 5.56
CA ASN A 101 25.02 -10.84 6.80
C ASN A 101 25.62 -12.23 7.04
N GLU A 102 24.85 -13.29 6.76
CA GLU A 102 25.30 -14.69 6.88
C GLU A 102 26.23 -15.12 5.71
N GLY A 103 26.38 -14.28 4.68
CA GLY A 103 27.31 -14.52 3.58
C GLY A 103 26.81 -15.50 2.51
N TYR A 104 25.49 -15.68 2.37
CA TYR A 104 24.90 -16.51 1.29
C TYR A 104 25.14 -15.94 -0.10
N PHE A 105 25.41 -14.63 -0.19
CA PHE A 105 25.63 -13.92 -1.45
C PHE A 105 27.08 -13.41 -1.56
N PRO A 106 28.09 -14.30 -1.59
CA PRO A 106 29.51 -13.88 -1.63
C PRO A 106 29.85 -13.11 -2.91
N ASP A 107 29.30 -13.52 -4.05
CA ASP A 107 29.45 -12.83 -5.33
C ASP A 107 28.39 -11.74 -5.57
N GLY A 108 27.37 -11.69 -4.71
CA GLY A 108 26.18 -10.86 -4.86
C GLY A 108 25.17 -11.48 -5.83
N VAL A 109 23.90 -11.18 -5.61
CA VAL A 109 22.77 -11.67 -6.44
C VAL A 109 22.08 -10.50 -7.12
N TYR A 110 21.35 -10.78 -8.19
CA TYR A 110 20.59 -9.77 -8.91
C TYR A 110 19.20 -9.65 -8.31
N CYS A 111 18.94 -8.59 -7.55
CA CYS A 111 17.67 -8.33 -6.88
C CYS A 111 16.89 -7.20 -7.54
N ARG A 112 15.56 -7.25 -7.44
CA ARG A 112 14.67 -6.12 -7.71
C ARG A 112 13.52 -6.08 -6.72
N LYS A 113 12.92 -4.90 -6.58
CA LYS A 113 11.67 -4.72 -5.84
C LYS A 113 10.51 -5.21 -6.71
N LEU A 114 9.51 -5.80 -6.09
CA LEU A 114 8.28 -6.24 -6.77
C LEU A 114 7.39 -5.07 -7.20
N ASP A 115 7.50 -3.93 -6.50
CA ASP A 115 6.79 -2.70 -6.84
C ASP A 115 7.79 -1.57 -7.18
N PRO A 116 7.74 -0.99 -8.40
CA PRO A 116 6.85 -1.28 -9.53
C PRO A 116 7.22 -2.54 -10.35
N PRO A 117 6.23 -3.22 -10.99
CA PRO A 117 6.46 -4.45 -11.73
C PRO A 117 7.34 -4.21 -12.96
N GLY A 118 8.35 -5.07 -13.16
CA GLY A 118 9.28 -4.97 -14.29
C GLY A 118 10.49 -4.07 -14.04
N GLY A 119 10.82 -3.80 -12.78
CA GLY A 119 12.04 -3.09 -12.40
C GLY A 119 13.33 -3.76 -12.93
N GLN A 120 14.34 -2.94 -13.15
CA GLN A 120 15.70 -3.39 -13.49
C GLN A 120 16.30 -4.18 -12.31
N PHE A 121 16.99 -5.27 -12.60
CA PHE A 121 17.76 -6.00 -11.59
C PHE A 121 19.07 -5.28 -11.25
N TYR A 122 19.35 -5.14 -9.97
CA TYR A 122 20.58 -4.57 -9.43
C TYR A 122 21.32 -5.61 -8.59
N ASN A 123 22.65 -5.51 -8.52
CA ASN A 123 23.43 -6.41 -7.68
C ASN A 123 23.21 -6.08 -6.19
N SER A 124 23.01 -7.11 -5.36
CA SER A 124 22.74 -6.99 -3.92
C SER A 124 23.82 -6.21 -3.16
N LYS A 125 25.09 -6.24 -3.60
CA LYS A 125 26.18 -5.45 -2.99
C LYS A 125 26.01 -3.94 -3.14
N ARG A 126 25.16 -3.50 -4.07
CA ARG A 126 24.86 -2.08 -4.33
C ARG A 126 23.56 -1.64 -3.68
N ILE A 127 22.85 -2.56 -3.04
CA ILE A 127 21.56 -2.32 -2.42
C ILE A 127 21.79 -2.41 -0.92
N ASP A 128 21.36 -1.38 -0.21
CA ASP A 128 21.31 -1.40 1.25
C ASP A 128 19.88 -1.74 1.66
N PHE A 129 19.68 -2.95 2.19
CA PHE A 129 18.34 -3.42 2.59
C PHE A 129 17.90 -2.79 3.92
N ASP A 130 18.82 -2.28 4.73
CA ASP A 130 18.55 -1.60 6.01
C ASP A 130 17.76 -0.29 5.81
N LEU A 131 17.85 0.32 4.62
CA LEU A 131 17.04 1.47 4.24
C LEU A 131 15.54 1.15 4.10
N TYR A 132 15.18 -0.14 4.13
CA TYR A 132 13.83 -0.65 3.89
C TYR A 132 13.35 -1.60 5.00
N THR A 133 14.02 -1.62 6.15
CA THR A 133 13.64 -2.37 7.37
C THR A 133 13.17 -1.45 8.48
#